data_AF-A0A9E1VGH9-F1
#
_entry.id   AF-A0A9E1VGH9-F1
#
_cell.length_a   1.000
_cell.length_b   1.000
_cell.length_c   1.000
_cell.angle_alpha   90.00
_cell.angle_beta   90.00
_cell.angle_gamma   90.00
#
_symmetry.space_group_name_H-M   'P 1'
#
loop_
_entity.id
_entity.type
_entity.pdbx_description
1 polymer ?
#
loop_
_entity_poly.entity_id
_entity_poly.type
_entity_poly.pdbx_seq_one_letter_code
_entity_poly.pdbx_strand_id
1 'polypeptide(L)'
;TWQVYETPIIQGKSSQGIYSVDFADQYHGIILGGDYLKPEENFSNKAITNDGGKTWSLIADGENPNYKSCVQYVPNTAGKEVFAVGKTGVSYSNNGGLNWVQVSEDSYYTIQFVDRNNAWLAGNNKIGKLMLPRK
;
A
#
# COMPACT_ATOMS: atom_id res chain seq x y z
N THR A 1 24.58 6.85 7.72
CA THR A 1 24.11 7.09 9.10
C THR A 1 22.61 6.85 9.13
N TRP A 2 22.00 6.69 10.30
CA TRP A 2 20.55 6.59 10.43
C TRP A 2 19.95 7.97 10.77
N GLN A 3 18.79 8.26 10.20
CA GLN A 3 17.98 9.44 10.49
C GLN A 3 16.54 9.00 10.80
N VAL A 4 15.87 9.73 11.67
CA VAL A 4 14.49 9.46 12.07
C VAL A 4 13.62 10.59 11.53
N TYR A 5 12.50 10.22 10.91
CA TYR A 5 11.49 11.12 10.39
C TYR A 5 10.13 10.68 10.89
N GLU A 6 9.32 11.64 11.33
CA GLU A 6 7.97 11.39 11.80
C GLU A 6 7.04 11.05 10.63
N THR A 7 6.04 10.22 10.90
CA THR A 7 5.00 9.87 9.93
C THR A 7 3.62 10.09 10.56
N PRO A 8 2.61 10.44 9.76
CA PRO A 8 1.26 10.69 10.27
C PRO A 8 0.43 9.41 10.46
N ILE A 9 1.06 8.23 10.35
CA ILE A 9 0.36 6.94 10.47
C ILE A 9 0.03 6.66 11.93
N ILE A 10 -1.18 6.14 12.17
CA ILE A 10 -1.66 5.79 13.50
C ILE A 10 -0.70 4.82 14.19
N GLN A 11 -0.41 5.09 15.46
CA GLN A 11 0.57 4.37 16.26
C GLN A 11 0.26 4.45 17.77
N GLY A 12 0.97 3.66 18.57
CA GLY A 12 0.87 3.64 20.03
C GLY A 12 0.35 2.33 20.61
N LYS A 13 -0.28 1.48 19.80
CA LYS A 13 -0.61 0.08 20.15
C LYS A 13 0.30 -0.89 19.43
N SER A 14 0.45 -2.09 19.99
CA SER A 14 1.22 -3.18 19.37
C SER A 14 0.70 -3.61 18.00
N SER A 15 -0.57 -3.33 17.70
CA SER A 15 -1.20 -3.64 16.43
C SER A 15 -1.19 -2.52 15.39
N GLN A 16 -0.71 -1.33 15.78
CA GLN A 16 -0.73 -0.13 14.97
C GLN A 16 0.64 0.18 14.37
N GLY A 17 0.67 0.66 13.14
CA GLY A 17 1.86 1.24 12.53
C GLY A 17 1.89 1.10 11.02
N ILE A 18 3.07 1.35 10.46
CA ILE A 18 3.38 1.14 9.05
C ILE A 18 3.75 -0.33 8.85
N TYR A 19 3.03 -1.01 7.94
CA TYR A 19 3.28 -2.42 7.62
C TYR A 19 4.03 -2.57 6.30
N SER A 20 3.94 -1.59 5.42
CA SER A 20 4.60 -1.63 4.11
C SER A 20 4.96 -0.24 3.64
N VAL A 21 6.07 -0.18 2.91
CA VAL A 21 6.56 1.00 2.20
C VAL A 21 6.99 0.56 0.81
N ASP A 22 6.74 1.40 -0.19
CA ASP A 22 7.33 1.24 -1.52
C ASP A 22 7.63 2.59 -2.15
N PHE A 23 8.56 2.62 -3.09
CA PHE A 23 9.03 3.83 -3.75
C PHE A 23 8.96 3.68 -5.27
N ALA A 24 8.30 4.63 -5.94
CA ALA A 24 8.24 4.69 -7.39
C ALA A 24 9.58 5.19 -7.97
N ASP A 25 10.29 6.02 -7.21
CA ASP A 25 11.64 6.51 -7.47
C ASP A 25 12.30 6.99 -6.15
N GLN A 26 13.45 7.65 -6.23
CA GLN A 26 14.19 8.11 -5.03
C GLN A 26 13.48 9.19 -4.19
N TYR A 27 12.40 9.80 -4.69
CA TYR A 27 11.69 10.91 -4.04
C TYR A 27 10.25 10.54 -3.68
N HIS A 28 9.57 9.80 -4.55
CA HIS A 28 8.15 9.50 -4.43
C HIS A 28 7.92 8.12 -3.83
N GLY A 29 7.34 8.10 -2.63
CA GLY A 29 7.05 6.87 -1.90
C GLY A 29 5.67 6.86 -1.28
N ILE A 30 5.19 5.66 -0.98
CA ILE A 30 3.92 5.41 -0.32
C ILE A 30 4.14 4.47 0.87
N ILE A 31 3.46 4.76 1.98
CA ILE A 31 3.34 3.88 3.13
C ILE A 31 1.89 3.49 3.34
N LEU A 32 1.68 2.24 3.75
CA LEU A 32 0.39 1.72 4.21
C LEU A 32 0.55 0.89 5.48
N GLY A 33 -0.52 0.88 6.27
CA GLY A 33 -0.60 0.10 7.49
C GLY A 33 -1.94 0.32 8.17
N GLY A 34 -1.90 0.70 9.44
CA GLY A 34 -3.09 0.88 10.28
C GLY A 34 -3.07 -0.09 11.46
N ASP A 35 -4.25 -0.51 11.94
CA ASP A 35 -4.40 -1.43 13.06
C ASP A 35 -4.82 -2.83 12.56
N TYR A 36 -3.93 -3.82 12.63
CA TYR A 36 -4.29 -5.16 12.16
C TYR A 36 -5.34 -5.85 13.04
N LEU A 37 -5.59 -5.39 14.28
CA LEU A 37 -6.70 -5.92 15.09
C LEU A 37 -8.04 -5.27 14.70
N LYS A 38 -8.01 -4.14 14.00
CA LYS A 38 -9.18 -3.41 13.51
C LYS A 38 -9.09 -3.16 12.00
N PRO A 39 -9.18 -4.23 11.18
CA PRO A 39 -8.88 -4.15 9.75
C PRO A 39 -9.77 -3.23 8.94
N GLU A 40 -10.97 -2.93 9.43
CA GLU A 40 -11.94 -2.08 8.74
C GLU A 40 -11.71 -0.58 8.98
N GLU A 41 -10.85 -0.20 9.92
CA GLU A 41 -10.46 1.19 10.12
C GLU A 41 -9.59 1.69 8.94
N ASN A 42 -9.86 2.92 8.51
CA ASN A 42 -9.25 3.54 7.33
C ASN A 42 -8.75 4.98 7.59
N PHE A 43 -8.54 5.31 8.87
CA PHE A 43 -8.01 6.59 9.32
C PHE A 43 -6.51 6.49 9.61
N SER A 44 -5.75 7.51 9.21
CA SER A 44 -4.31 7.63 9.42
C SER A 44 -3.54 6.36 9.03
N ASN A 45 -3.92 5.70 7.94
CA ASN A 45 -3.40 4.38 7.58
C ASN A 45 -2.61 4.37 6.26
N LYS A 46 -2.52 5.51 5.58
CA LYS A 46 -1.81 5.65 4.30
C LYS A 46 -1.33 7.09 4.08
N ALA A 47 -0.10 7.22 3.58
CA ALA A 47 0.54 8.50 3.33
C ALA A 47 1.55 8.40 2.18
N ILE A 48 1.85 9.53 1.55
CA ILE A 48 2.90 9.65 0.54
C ILE A 48 3.98 10.65 0.96
N THR A 49 5.16 10.46 0.38
CA THR A 49 6.28 11.40 0.43
C THR A 49 6.63 11.85 -0.99
N ASN A 50 7.14 13.07 -1.11
CA ASN A 50 7.68 13.63 -2.35
C ASN A 50 9.14 14.08 -2.19
N ASP A 51 9.79 13.74 -1.07
CA ASP A 51 11.14 14.21 -0.71
C ASP A 51 12.05 13.08 -0.19
N GLY A 52 11.75 11.84 -0.58
CA GLY A 52 12.54 10.67 -0.22
C GLY A 52 12.29 10.18 1.21
N GLY A 53 11.10 10.45 1.76
CA GLY A 53 10.68 9.98 3.08
C GLY A 53 11.05 10.90 4.23
N LYS A 54 11.42 12.16 3.96
CA LYS A 54 11.72 13.15 5.01
C LYS A 54 10.45 13.78 5.55
N THR A 55 9.46 13.99 4.69
CA THR A 55 8.11 14.41 5.06
C THR A 55 7.06 13.48 4.44
N TRP A 56 5.98 13.27 5.17
CA TRP A 56 4.87 12.38 4.79
C TRP A 56 3.54 13.11 4.96
N SER A 57 2.66 12.98 3.99
CA SER A 57 1.31 13.57 3.98
C SER A 57 0.25 12.47 3.88
N LEU A 58 -0.74 12.50 4.77
CA LEU A 58 -1.90 11.60 4.66
C LEU A 58 -2.63 11.82 3.34
N ILE A 59 -3.16 10.72 2.81
CA ILE A 59 -3.98 10.70 1.59
C ILE A 59 -5.17 9.78 1.81
N ALA A 60 -6.30 10.06 1.13
CA ALA A 60 -7.51 9.24 1.22
C ALA A 60 -7.89 8.90 2.69
N ASP A 61 -7.70 9.84 3.61
CA ASP A 61 -7.97 9.63 5.03
C ASP A 61 -9.49 9.48 5.27
N GLY A 62 -9.89 8.42 5.98
CA GLY A 62 -11.30 8.06 6.11
C GLY A 62 -11.93 7.44 4.85
N GLU A 63 -11.15 7.28 3.78
CA GLU A 63 -11.55 6.67 2.52
C GLU A 63 -10.82 5.33 2.30
N ASN A 64 -11.23 4.57 1.28
CA ASN A 64 -10.53 3.34 0.91
C ASN A 64 -9.04 3.59 0.53
N PRO A 65 -8.14 2.61 0.77
CA PRO A 65 -8.37 1.35 1.48
C PRO A 65 -8.35 1.50 3.01
N ASN A 66 -8.98 0.55 3.69
CA ASN A 66 -8.78 0.25 5.11
C ASN A 66 -7.38 -0.34 5.36
N TYR A 67 -7.13 -0.99 6.51
CA TYR A 67 -5.83 -1.61 6.81
C TYR A 67 -5.34 -2.52 5.66
N LYS A 68 -4.07 -2.36 5.27
CA LYS A 68 -3.40 -3.22 4.29
C LYS A 68 -2.04 -3.67 4.81
N SER A 69 -1.66 -4.89 4.45
CA SER A 69 -0.42 -5.53 4.88
C SER A 69 0.74 -5.23 3.93
N CYS A 70 0.46 -5.00 2.65
CA CYS A 70 1.49 -4.72 1.65
C CYS A 70 0.97 -3.72 0.61
N VAL A 71 1.87 -2.84 0.13
CA VAL A 71 1.63 -1.91 -0.97
C VAL A 71 2.78 -2.00 -1.96
N GLN A 72 2.48 -1.89 -3.25
CA GLN A 72 3.50 -1.81 -4.29
C GLN A 72 3.05 -0.98 -5.48
N TYR A 73 3.96 -0.17 -6.01
CA TYR A 73 3.81 0.47 -7.30
C TYR A 73 3.91 -0.58 -8.42
N VAL A 74 3.10 -0.39 -9.47
CA VAL A 74 3.25 -1.17 -10.69
C VAL A 74 4.48 -0.64 -11.46
N PRO A 75 5.43 -1.50 -11.87
CA PRO A 75 6.61 -1.07 -12.62
C PRO A 75 6.25 -0.34 -13.91
N ASN A 76 7.04 0.66 -14.29
CA ASN A 76 6.88 1.42 -15.54
C ASN A 76 5.50 2.09 -15.68
N THR A 77 5.01 2.69 -14.59
CA THR A 77 3.76 3.48 -14.57
C THR A 77 3.94 4.91 -14.08
N ALA A 78 5.19 5.36 -13.93
CA ALA A 78 5.54 6.68 -13.39
C ALA A 78 4.88 6.96 -12.02
N GLY A 79 4.84 5.94 -11.15
CA GLY A 79 4.26 6.03 -9.80
C GLY A 79 2.74 6.22 -9.78
N LYS A 80 2.03 6.02 -10.90
CA LYS A 80 0.58 6.23 -10.95
C LYS A 80 -0.22 5.02 -10.50
N GLU A 81 0.19 3.84 -10.93
CA GLU A 81 -0.56 2.62 -10.66
C GLU A 81 -0.01 1.95 -9.39
N VAL A 82 -0.88 1.67 -8.43
CA VAL A 82 -0.51 1.13 -7.11
C VAL A 82 -1.49 0.05 -6.71
N PHE A 83 -0.99 -1.06 -6.16
CA PHE A 83 -1.80 -2.09 -5.53
C PHE A 83 -1.51 -2.15 -4.04
N ALA A 84 -2.56 -2.33 -3.25
CA ALA A 84 -2.45 -2.61 -1.81
C ALA A 84 -3.26 -3.86 -1.48
N VAL A 85 -2.67 -4.76 -0.70
CA VAL A 85 -3.26 -6.06 -0.35
C VAL A 85 -3.31 -6.24 1.16
N GLY A 86 -4.36 -6.86 1.65
CA GLY A 86 -4.52 -7.20 3.05
C GLY A 86 -5.62 -8.23 3.25
N LYS A 87 -5.95 -8.50 4.53
CA LYS A 87 -7.05 -9.41 4.88
C LYS A 87 -8.42 -8.98 4.38
N THR A 88 -8.59 -7.69 4.07
CA THR A 88 -9.81 -7.05 3.56
C THR A 88 -9.84 -6.96 2.04
N GLY A 89 -9.00 -7.73 1.33
CA GLY A 89 -8.99 -7.77 -0.13
C GLY A 89 -7.88 -6.95 -0.79
N VAL A 90 -8.03 -6.76 -2.09
CA VAL A 90 -7.09 -6.08 -2.98
C VAL A 90 -7.66 -4.75 -3.43
N SER A 91 -6.88 -3.68 -3.27
CA SER A 91 -7.23 -2.32 -3.67
C SER A 91 -6.25 -1.80 -4.71
N TYR A 92 -6.74 -0.99 -5.63
CA TYR A 92 -5.99 -0.44 -6.75
C TYR A 92 -6.18 1.08 -6.82
N SER A 93 -5.10 1.80 -7.10
CA SER A 93 -5.09 3.22 -7.44
C SER A 93 -4.44 3.43 -8.79
N ASN A 94 -4.95 4.37 -9.58
CA ASN A 94 -4.37 4.79 -10.86
C ASN A 94 -3.83 6.23 -10.85
N ASN A 95 -3.76 6.84 -9.66
CA ASN A 95 -3.33 8.22 -9.47
C ASN A 95 -2.39 8.38 -8.26
N GLY A 96 -1.53 7.39 -8.03
CA GLY A 96 -0.46 7.44 -7.03
C GLY A 96 -0.94 7.29 -5.58
N GLY A 97 -2.10 6.67 -5.38
CA GLY A 97 -2.68 6.43 -4.06
C GLY A 97 -3.64 7.51 -3.56
N LEU A 98 -3.98 8.51 -4.39
CA LEU A 98 -4.92 9.57 -4.00
C LEU A 98 -6.37 9.09 -3.98
N ASN A 99 -6.76 8.22 -4.92
CA ASN A 99 -8.06 7.55 -4.97
C ASN A 99 -7.87 6.06 -5.20
N TRP A 100 -8.77 5.26 -4.63
CA TRP A 100 -8.68 3.81 -4.66
C TRP A 100 -10.01 3.16 -5.02
N VAL A 101 -9.93 2.00 -5.66
CA VAL A 101 -11.05 1.10 -5.89
C VAL A 101 -10.70 -0.28 -5.35
N GLN A 102 -11.65 -0.97 -4.74
CA GLN A 102 -11.49 -2.37 -4.39
C GLN A 102 -11.72 -3.22 -5.64
N VAL A 103 -10.75 -4.09 -5.97
CA VAL A 103 -10.78 -4.92 -7.18
C VAL A 103 -10.94 -6.40 -6.88
N SER A 104 -10.78 -6.80 -5.61
CA SER A 104 -11.09 -8.15 -5.14
C SER A 104 -11.31 -8.16 -3.63
N GLU A 105 -12.16 -9.07 -3.16
CA GLU A 105 -12.34 -9.40 -1.74
C GLU A 105 -11.32 -10.47 -1.26
N ASP A 106 -10.52 -11.04 -2.17
CA ASP A 106 -9.55 -12.06 -1.81
C ASP A 106 -8.44 -11.53 -0.90
N SER A 107 -8.32 -12.17 0.26
CA SER A 107 -7.27 -11.87 1.23
C SER A 107 -5.88 -12.32 0.75
N TYR A 108 -4.94 -11.38 0.69
CA TYR A 108 -3.50 -11.60 0.48
C TYR A 108 -2.70 -10.68 1.40
N TYR A 109 -1.54 -11.11 1.87
CA TYR A 109 -0.72 -10.36 2.85
C TYR A 109 0.53 -9.75 2.24
N THR A 110 0.92 -10.21 1.06
CA THR A 110 2.05 -9.67 0.30
C THR A 110 1.75 -9.71 -1.19
N ILE A 111 2.33 -8.76 -1.93
CA ILE A 111 2.34 -8.69 -3.38
C ILE A 111 3.76 -8.36 -3.83
N GLN A 112 4.22 -9.01 -4.89
CA GLN A 112 5.49 -8.70 -5.54
C GLN A 112 5.30 -8.69 -7.06
N PHE A 113 5.46 -7.52 -7.67
CA PHE A 113 5.55 -7.39 -9.13
C PHE A 113 6.85 -8.02 -9.63
N VAL A 114 6.71 -8.83 -10.68
CA VAL A 114 7.82 -9.39 -11.46
C VAL A 114 8.10 -8.48 -12.67
N ASP A 115 7.04 -7.90 -13.23
CA ASP A 115 7.10 -6.94 -14.33
C ASP A 115 5.84 -6.04 -14.31
N ARG A 116 5.64 -5.22 -15.35
CA ARG A 116 4.48 -4.30 -15.47
C ARG A 116 3.13 -5.00 -15.47
N ASN A 117 3.07 -6.28 -15.84
CA ASN A 117 1.82 -7.00 -16.08
C ASN A 117 1.61 -8.19 -15.14
N ASN A 118 2.64 -8.64 -14.43
CA ASN A 118 2.59 -9.83 -13.59
C ASN A 118 3.05 -9.55 -12.16
N ALA A 119 2.25 -9.99 -11.20
CA ALA A 119 2.64 -10.05 -9.79
C ALA A 119 2.26 -11.38 -9.15
N TRP A 120 3.04 -11.77 -8.16
CA TRP A 120 2.69 -12.86 -7.25
C TRP A 120 2.12 -12.29 -5.96
N LEU A 121 1.11 -12.97 -5.43
CA LEU A 121 0.48 -12.66 -4.16
C LEU A 121 0.55 -13.89 -3.27
N ALA A 122 0.69 -13.70 -1.96
CA ALA A 122 0.61 -14.80 -1.01
C ALA A 122 -0.30 -14.44 0.17
N GLY A 123 -1.09 -15.40 0.61
CA GLY A 123 -2.00 -15.30 1.75
C GLY A 123 -2.04 -16.61 2.53
N ASN A 124 -2.95 -16.72 3.50
CA ASN A 124 -3.05 -17.91 4.34
C ASN A 124 -3.31 -19.18 3.48
N ASN A 125 -2.34 -20.10 3.45
CA ASN A 125 -2.39 -21.35 2.68
C ASN A 125 -2.69 -21.18 1.18
N LYS A 126 -2.35 -20.03 0.57
CA LYS A 126 -2.55 -19.81 -0.88
C LYS A 126 -1.51 -18.89 -1.51
N ILE A 127 -1.24 -19.13 -2.79
CA ILE A 127 -0.49 -18.24 -3.69
C ILE A 127 -1.43 -17.86 -4.84
N GLY A 128 -1.45 -16.58 -5.18
CA GLY A 128 -2.20 -16.03 -6.31
C GLY A 128 -1.27 -15.41 -7.34
N LYS A 129 -1.74 -15.35 -8.59
CA LYS A 129 -1.07 -14.61 -9.66
C LYS A 129 -2.01 -13.49 -10.14
N LEU A 130 -1.54 -12.25 -10.04
CA LEU A 130 -2.21 -11.10 -10.66
C LEU A 130 -1.65 -10.92 -12.07
N MET A 131 -2.55 -10.79 -13.04
CA MET A 131 -2.22 -10.53 -14.44
C MET A 131 -3.01 -9.29 -14.89
N LEU A 132 -2.29 -8.22 -15.21
CA LEU A 132 -2.87 -7.01 -15.76
C LEU A 132 -2.95 -7.12 -17.29
N PRO A 133 -4.03 -6.63 -17.92
CA PRO A 133 -4.15 -6.66 -19.37
C PRO A 133 -2.97 -5.96 -20.04
N ARG A 134 -2.49 -6.54 -21.14
CA ARG A 134 -1.48 -5.90 -21.99
C ARG A 134 -2.15 -4.72 -22.69
N LYS A 135 -1.53 -3.53 -22.57
CA LYS A 135 -1.88 -2.37 -23.40
C LYS A 135 -1.20 -2.50 -24.76
#